data_AF-A0A933XJQ2-F1
#
_entry.id   AF-A0A933XJQ2-F1
#
_cell.length_a   1.000
_cell.length_b   1.000
_cell.length_c   1.000
_cell.angle_alpha   90.00
_cell.angle_beta   90.00
_cell.angle_gamma   90.00
#
_symmetry.space_group_name_H-M   'P 1'
#
loop_
_entity.id
_entity.type
_entity.pdbx_description
1 polymer ?
#
loop_
_entity_poly.entity_id
_entity_poly.type
_entity_poly.pdbx_seq_one_letter_code
_entity_poly.pdbx_strand_id
1 'polypeptide(L)'
;MKFDHDVIRELLPEYLKGALSEEVRKELEFHLNDCSACRDELSLLSELINIEAPDPGELFWNTLPQKVRKAVDEEKAARHPAVRKVSGLFGMNFSLRSLLYKQLPAAAVAAALFFIVITFTKKTETNNLDPLFKDPLSTALLEYDDLTEEDVPLITESSEVEELYLNEEGSSGYSYYKEVASLSPEEINGFFKELKREQVKGG
;
A
#
# COMPACT_ATOMS: atom_id res chain seq x y z
N MET A 1 7.24 28.69 -33.55
CA MET A 1 7.57 28.09 -32.23
C MET A 1 7.41 26.59 -32.35
N LYS A 2 8.31 25.81 -31.77
CA LYS A 2 8.34 24.34 -31.93
C LYS A 2 7.62 23.59 -30.80
N PHE A 3 7.36 24.24 -29.68
CA PHE A 3 6.71 23.64 -28.51
C PHE A 3 5.33 24.21 -28.30
N ASP A 4 4.38 23.30 -28.09
CA ASP A 4 3.04 23.63 -27.62
C ASP A 4 3.06 23.93 -26.12
N HIS A 5 2.04 24.62 -25.62
CA HIS A 5 1.94 24.99 -24.20
C HIS A 5 2.03 23.79 -23.26
N ASP A 6 1.46 22.65 -23.64
CA ASP A 6 1.48 21.43 -22.83
C ASP A 6 2.88 20.85 -22.70
N VAL A 7 3.68 20.92 -23.77
CA VAL A 7 5.08 20.48 -23.73
C VAL A 7 5.91 21.40 -22.85
N ILE A 8 5.69 22.72 -22.93
CA ILE A 8 6.38 23.68 -22.06
C ILE A 8 6.06 23.40 -20.59
N ARG A 9 4.80 23.14 -20.24
CA ARG A 9 4.36 22.79 -18.88
C ARG A 9 5.10 21.60 -18.29
N GLU A 10 5.26 20.54 -19.07
CA GLU A 10 5.99 19.35 -18.65
C GLU A 10 7.49 19.62 -18.41
N LEU A 11 8.06 20.61 -19.11
CA LEU A 11 9.47 20.99 -19.01
C LEU A 11 9.77 22.01 -17.91
N LEU A 12 8.77 22.74 -17.38
CA LEU A 12 8.99 23.76 -16.33
C LEU A 12 9.66 23.21 -15.06
N PRO A 13 9.30 22.01 -14.52
CA PRO A 13 9.96 21.48 -13.34
C PRO A 13 11.45 21.18 -13.56
N GLU A 14 11.80 20.65 -14.74
CA GLU A 14 13.18 20.35 -15.11
C GLU A 14 13.98 21.63 -15.42
N TYR A 15 13.32 22.66 -15.94
CA TYR A 15 13.88 24.01 -16.07
C TYR A 15 14.28 24.57 -14.70
N LEU A 16 13.38 24.49 -13.71
CA LEU A 16 13.64 24.97 -12.34
C LEU A 16 14.79 24.21 -11.65
N LYS A 17 14.93 22.92 -11.91
CA LYS A 17 16.05 22.09 -11.40
C LYS A 17 17.37 22.31 -12.16
N GLY A 18 17.35 23.06 -13.27
CA GLY A 18 18.52 23.25 -14.13
C GLY A 18 18.93 22.00 -14.93
N ALA A 19 18.06 20.99 -15.04
CA ALA A 19 18.37 19.70 -15.67
C ALA A 19 18.18 19.67 -17.19
N LEU A 20 17.70 20.77 -17.79
CA LEU A 20 17.50 20.88 -19.24
C LEU A 20 18.82 21.13 -20.00
N SER A 21 18.89 20.62 -21.24
CA SER A 21 19.97 20.96 -22.18
C SER A 21 19.90 22.43 -22.61
N GLU A 22 21.05 23.01 -22.96
CA GLU A 22 21.15 24.43 -23.36
C GLU A 22 20.26 24.80 -24.55
N GLU A 23 20.07 23.88 -25.50
CA GLU A 23 19.24 24.08 -26.69
C GLU A 23 17.76 24.20 -26.31
N VAL A 24 17.27 23.26 -25.50
CA VAL A 24 15.88 23.23 -25.02
C VAL A 24 15.60 24.40 -24.09
N ARG A 25 16.57 24.77 -23.24
CA ARG A 25 16.46 25.91 -22.34
C ARG A 25 16.20 27.22 -23.10
N LYS A 26 16.98 27.48 -24.15
CA LYS A 26 16.82 28.70 -24.97
C LYS A 26 15.48 28.76 -25.68
N GLU A 27 15.02 27.63 -26.23
CA GLU A 27 13.71 27.56 -26.88
C GLU A 27 12.56 27.78 -25.88
N LEU A 28 12.68 27.23 -24.67
CA LEU A 28 11.72 27.43 -23.59
C LEU A 28 11.71 28.89 -23.10
N GLU A 29 12.87 29.51 -22.90
CA GLU A 29 12.98 30.93 -22.52
C GLU A 29 12.38 31.86 -23.58
N PHE A 30 12.56 31.54 -24.87
CA PHE A 30 11.90 32.27 -25.95
C PHE A 30 10.37 32.21 -25.80
N HIS A 31 9.80 31.04 -25.50
CA HIS A 31 8.37 30.89 -25.25
C HIS A 31 7.90 31.63 -24.00
N LEU A 32 8.64 31.56 -22.90
CA LEU A 32 8.33 32.25 -21.66
C LEU A 32 8.37 33.78 -21.80
N ASN A 33 9.18 34.31 -22.71
CA ASN A 33 9.21 35.75 -23.02
C ASN A 33 7.93 36.21 -23.73
N ASP A 34 7.36 35.37 -24.59
CA ASP A 34 6.17 35.71 -25.39
C ASP A 34 4.85 35.31 -24.69
N CYS A 35 4.85 34.31 -23.81
CA CYS A 35 3.65 33.79 -23.16
C CYS A 35 3.58 34.14 -21.67
N SER A 36 2.60 34.99 -21.29
CA SER A 36 2.33 35.30 -19.88
C SER A 36 1.81 34.09 -19.09
N ALA A 37 0.92 33.28 -19.67
CA ALA A 37 0.32 32.14 -18.95
C ALA A 37 1.37 31.12 -18.48
N CYS A 38 2.35 30.78 -19.33
CA CYS A 38 3.43 29.87 -18.94
C CYS A 38 4.39 30.51 -17.93
N ARG A 39 4.52 31.84 -17.93
CA ARG A 39 5.32 32.58 -16.93
C ARG A 39 4.65 32.60 -15.57
N ASP A 40 3.33 32.77 -15.53
CA ASP A 40 2.55 32.72 -14.31
C ASP A 40 2.63 31.31 -13.68
N GLU A 41 2.53 30.26 -14.50
CA GLU A 41 2.73 28.88 -14.07
C GLU A 41 4.15 28.63 -13.52
N LEU A 42 5.18 29.16 -14.18
CA LEU A 42 6.55 29.08 -13.68
C LEU A 42 6.72 29.78 -12.33
N SER A 43 6.10 30.95 -12.15
CA SER A 43 6.12 31.69 -10.88
C SER A 43 5.51 30.84 -9.76
N LEU A 44 4.33 30.26 -10.00
CA LEU A 44 3.66 29.39 -9.03
C LEU A 44 4.54 28.19 -8.67
N LEU A 45 5.09 27.49 -9.66
CA LEU A 45 5.98 26.35 -9.41
C LEU A 45 7.23 26.75 -8.62
N SER A 46 7.80 27.92 -8.89
CA SER A 46 8.97 28.42 -8.16
C SER A 46 8.67 28.70 -6.68
N GLU A 47 7.45 29.14 -6.36
CA GLU A 47 6.99 29.34 -4.98
C GLU A 47 6.78 27.99 -4.28
N LEU A 48 6.20 27.01 -4.97
CA LEU A 48 5.93 25.68 -4.42
C LEU A 48 7.19 24.88 -4.09
N ILE A 49 8.27 25.02 -4.88
CA ILE A 49 9.52 24.29 -4.64
C ILE A 49 10.16 24.66 -3.30
N ASN A 50 9.91 25.88 -2.80
CA ASN A 50 10.47 26.34 -1.53
C ASN A 50 9.66 25.88 -0.31
N ILE A 51 8.54 25.18 -0.52
CA ILE A 51 7.73 24.65 0.57
C ILE A 51 8.33 23.31 0.99
N GLU A 52 9.03 23.31 2.12
CA GLU A 52 9.47 22.08 2.76
C GLU A 52 8.25 21.26 3.19
N ALA A 53 8.09 20.08 2.59
CA ALA A 53 7.06 19.14 3.02
C ALA A 53 7.48 18.53 4.37
N PRO A 54 6.62 18.55 5.40
CA PRO A 54 6.93 17.90 6.67
C PRO A 54 7.07 16.40 6.47
N ASP A 55 8.06 15.78 7.11
CA ASP A 55 8.21 14.32 7.09
C ASP A 55 7.02 13.67 7.80
N PRO A 56 6.23 12.82 7.12
CA PRO A 56 5.09 12.13 7.74
C PRO A 56 5.51 11.07 8.79
N GLY A 57 6.82 10.82 8.95
CA GLY A 57 7.39 9.96 9.97
C GLY A 57 7.41 8.48 9.58
N GLU A 58 8.14 7.68 10.34
CA GLU A 58 8.44 6.28 10.01
C GLU A 58 7.18 5.39 9.90
N LEU A 59 6.19 5.63 10.75
CA LEU A 59 4.92 4.88 10.75
C LEU A 59 4.14 5.06 9.44
N PHE A 60 4.23 6.23 8.81
CA PHE A 60 3.59 6.45 7.51
C PHE A 60 4.24 5.56 6.46
N TRP A 61 5.56 5.57 6.36
CA TRP A 61 6.31 4.78 5.37
C TRP A 61 6.16 3.27 5.58
N ASN A 62 6.12 2.81 6.83
CA ASN A 62 5.93 1.40 7.16
C ASN A 62 4.52 0.89 6.79
N THR A 63 3.49 1.75 6.83
CA THR A 63 2.10 1.38 6.51
C THR A 63 1.69 1.65 5.07
N LEU A 64 2.42 2.52 4.36
CA LEU A 64 2.11 2.92 2.98
C LEU A 64 2.04 1.72 2.01
N PRO A 65 2.98 0.75 2.00
CA PRO A 65 2.90 -0.39 1.09
C PRO A 65 1.64 -1.21 1.26
N GLN A 66 1.16 -1.36 2.50
CA GLN A 66 -0.07 -2.10 2.79
C GLN A 66 -1.30 -1.33 2.30
N LYS A 67 -1.35 -0.01 2.53
CA LYS A 67 -2.43 0.86 2.04
C LYS A 67 -2.53 0.85 0.51
N VAL A 68 -1.38 0.93 -0.18
CA VAL A 68 -1.33 0.89 -1.65
C VAL A 68 -1.82 -0.46 -2.19
N ARG A 69 -1.36 -1.58 -1.62
CA ARG A 69 -1.84 -2.91 -2.02
C ARG A 69 -3.35 -3.05 -1.84
N LYS A 70 -3.85 -2.65 -0.68
CA LYS A 70 -5.29 -2.68 -0.38
C LYS A 70 -6.09 -1.86 -1.38
N ALA A 71 -5.67 -0.63 -1.67
CA ALA A 71 -6.35 0.23 -2.64
C ALA A 71 -6.36 -0.37 -4.06
N VAL A 72 -5.22 -0.93 -4.50
CA VAL A 72 -5.10 -1.59 -5.80
C VAL A 72 -5.97 -2.85 -5.88
N ASP A 73 -6.03 -3.64 -4.81
CA ASP A 73 -6.85 -4.85 -4.76
C ASP A 73 -8.35 -4.53 -4.73
N GLU A 74 -8.75 -3.48 -3.99
CA GLU A 74 -10.12 -2.95 -3.99
C GLU A 74 -10.52 -2.43 -5.38
N GLU A 75 -9.64 -1.71 -6.07
CA GLU A 75 -9.87 -1.23 -7.44
C GLU A 75 -9.99 -2.40 -8.43
N LYS A 76 -9.10 -3.40 -8.34
CA LYS A 76 -9.17 -4.61 -9.17
C LYS A 76 -10.45 -5.39 -8.92
N ALA A 77 -10.87 -5.54 -7.67
CA ALA A 77 -12.12 -6.20 -7.31
C ALA A 77 -13.35 -5.45 -7.83
N ALA A 78 -13.31 -4.11 -7.83
CA ALA A 78 -14.36 -3.27 -8.41
C ALA A 78 -14.42 -3.38 -9.94
N ARG A 79 -13.26 -3.47 -10.62
CA ARG A 79 -13.18 -3.64 -12.08
C ARG A 79 -13.57 -5.04 -12.55
N HIS A 80 -13.38 -6.06 -11.72
CA HIS A 80 -13.69 -7.47 -12.05
C HIS A 80 -14.48 -8.19 -10.94
N PRO A 81 -15.79 -7.89 -10.78
CA PRO A 81 -16.62 -8.50 -9.74
C PRO A 81 -16.85 -10.02 -9.91
N ALA A 82 -16.56 -10.57 -11.10
CA ALA A 82 -16.91 -11.95 -11.48
C ALA A 82 -15.94 -13.03 -10.99
N VAL A 83 -14.83 -12.67 -10.33
CA VAL A 83 -13.83 -13.65 -9.84
C VAL A 83 -13.68 -13.56 -8.33
N ARG A 84 -14.79 -13.47 -7.58
CA ARG A 84 -14.77 -13.93 -6.19
C ARG A 84 -14.69 -15.46 -6.21
N LYS A 85 -13.49 -15.98 -6.42
CA LYS A 85 -13.17 -17.37 -6.09
C LYS A 85 -13.44 -17.52 -4.61
N VAL A 86 -14.56 -18.15 -4.29
CA VAL A 86 -14.81 -18.67 -2.95
C VAL A 86 -13.73 -19.72 -2.73
N SER A 87 -12.62 -19.35 -2.11
CA SER A 87 -11.64 -20.29 -1.58
C SER A 87 -12.24 -20.93 -0.33
N GLY A 88 -13.32 -21.69 -0.53
CA GLY A 88 -13.86 -22.57 0.49
C GLY A 88 -12.93 -23.76 0.58
N LEU A 89 -12.15 -23.83 1.67
CA LEU A 89 -11.48 -24.96 2.35
C LEU A 89 -10.88 -26.18 1.59
N PHE A 90 -11.08 -26.34 0.28
CA PHE A 90 -10.54 -27.38 -0.57
C PHE A 90 -10.11 -26.69 -1.87
N GLY A 91 -8.80 -26.49 -2.04
CA GLY A 91 -8.19 -25.76 -3.16
C GLY A 91 -8.37 -26.39 -4.54
N MET A 92 -9.61 -26.62 -4.98
CA MET A 92 -9.94 -27.10 -6.32
C MET A 92 -10.64 -25.99 -7.10
N ASN A 93 -9.90 -25.39 -8.03
CA ASN A 93 -10.44 -24.50 -9.06
C ASN A 93 -11.33 -25.31 -10.03
N PHE A 94 -12.58 -25.59 -9.68
CA PHE A 94 -13.52 -26.23 -10.60
C PHE A 94 -14.06 -25.22 -11.61
N SER A 95 -13.38 -25.11 -12.75
CA SER A 95 -13.96 -24.57 -13.98
C SER A 95 -15.04 -25.55 -14.48
N LEU A 96 -16.30 -25.27 -14.16
CA LEU A 96 -17.46 -26.10 -14.56
C LEU A 96 -17.74 -26.13 -16.07
N ARG A 97 -16.91 -25.50 -16.91
CA ARG A 97 -17.07 -25.52 -18.37
C ARG A 97 -16.48 -26.76 -19.06
N SER A 98 -15.71 -27.61 -18.38
CA SER A 98 -15.07 -28.78 -19.00
C SER A 98 -15.72 -30.14 -18.69
N LEU A 99 -16.79 -30.18 -17.90
CA LEU A 99 -17.38 -31.43 -17.40
C LEU A 99 -18.54 -31.99 -18.25
N LEU A 100 -18.72 -31.47 -19.48
CA LEU A 100 -19.77 -31.91 -20.41
C LEU A 100 -19.27 -32.54 -21.73
N TYR A 101 -17.96 -32.73 -21.91
CA TYR A 101 -17.45 -33.41 -23.10
C TYR A 101 -16.77 -34.75 -22.75
N LYS A 102 -17.41 -35.81 -23.26
CA LYS A 102 -16.95 -37.19 -23.44
C LYS A 102 -17.06 -38.15 -22.24
N GLN A 103 -18.24 -38.77 -22.18
CA GLN A 103 -18.43 -40.16 -21.75
C GLN A 103 -17.49 -41.08 -22.56
N LEU A 104 -16.34 -41.44 -22.00
CA LEU A 104 -15.60 -42.65 -22.31
C LEU A 104 -15.66 -43.50 -21.03
N PRO A 105 -16.02 -44.80 -21.09
CA PRO A 105 -16.28 -45.59 -19.90
C PRO A 105 -15.02 -45.71 -19.03
N ALA A 106 -15.03 -44.99 -17.91
CA ALA A 106 -13.92 -44.81 -16.97
C ALA A 106 -13.39 -46.13 -16.34
N ALA A 107 -14.13 -47.23 -16.48
CA ALA A 107 -13.74 -48.53 -15.92
C ALA A 107 -12.48 -49.13 -16.60
N ALA A 108 -12.31 -48.93 -17.91
CA ALA A 108 -11.20 -49.53 -18.64
C ALA A 108 -9.85 -48.82 -18.40
N VAL A 109 -9.88 -47.50 -18.22
CA VAL A 109 -8.67 -46.70 -17.97
C VAL A 109 -8.19 -46.84 -16.53
N ALA A 110 -9.10 -46.97 -15.56
CA ALA A 110 -8.76 -47.21 -14.17
C ALA A 110 -8.04 -48.56 -13.98
N ALA A 111 -8.49 -49.62 -14.66
CA ALA A 111 -7.84 -50.93 -14.60
C ALA A 111 -6.43 -50.92 -15.23
N ALA A 112 -6.24 -50.20 -16.34
CA ALA A 112 -4.93 -50.06 -16.98
C ALA A 112 -3.94 -49.24 -16.12
N LEU A 113 -4.39 -48.16 -15.48
CA LEU A 113 -3.55 -47.36 -14.58
C LEU A 113 -3.19 -48.12 -13.30
N PHE A 114 -4.11 -48.92 -12.74
CA PHE A 114 -3.82 -49.73 -11.56
C PHE A 114 -2.75 -50.79 -11.82
N PHE A 115 -2.75 -51.40 -13.02
CA PHE A 115 -1.70 -52.33 -13.45
C PHE A 115 -0.34 -51.64 -13.67
N ILE A 116 -0.32 -50.40 -14.17
CA ILE A 116 0.91 -49.62 -14.34
C ILE A 116 1.49 -49.20 -12.97
N VAL A 117 0.65 -48.80 -12.01
CA VAL A 117 1.10 -48.42 -10.66
C VAL A 117 1.68 -49.62 -9.90
N ILE A 118 1.04 -50.80 -9.93
CA ILE A 118 1.55 -52.00 -9.25
C ILE A 118 2.88 -52.49 -9.84
N THR A 119 3.08 -52.33 -11.15
CA THR A 119 4.34 -52.73 -11.80
C THR A 119 5.48 -51.74 -11.57
N PHE A 120 5.19 -50.45 -11.34
CA PHE A 120 6.20 -49.45 -11.03
C PHE A 120 6.58 -49.36 -9.55
N THR A 121 5.70 -49.69 -8.59
CA THR A 121 6.02 -49.59 -7.15
C THR A 121 6.97 -50.67 -6.65
N LYS A 122 7.37 -51.64 -7.49
CA LYS A 122 8.37 -52.66 -7.13
C LYS A 122 9.82 -52.18 -7.27
N LYS A 123 10.05 -50.95 -7.74
CA LYS A 123 11.41 -50.44 -7.98
C LYS A 123 11.50 -48.93 -7.76
N THR A 124 11.52 -48.49 -6.51
CA THR A 124 12.33 -47.35 -6.05
C THR A 124 12.27 -47.26 -4.53
N GLU A 125 13.37 -47.68 -3.90
CA GLU A 125 13.78 -47.28 -2.57
C GLU A 125 13.87 -45.75 -2.46
N THR A 126 13.42 -45.27 -1.29
CA THR A 126 13.83 -44.07 -0.55
C THR A 126 14.51 -42.92 -1.32
N ASN A 127 13.79 -41.80 -1.46
CA ASN A 127 14.42 -40.49 -1.39
C ASN A 127 13.55 -39.59 -0.52
N ASN A 128 14.07 -39.29 0.67
CA ASN A 128 13.67 -38.16 1.51
C ASN A 128 13.84 -36.87 0.69
N LEU A 129 12.80 -36.06 0.63
CA LEU A 129 12.91 -34.64 0.31
C LEU A 129 12.34 -33.87 1.49
N ASP A 130 13.25 -33.20 2.20
CA ASP A 130 12.98 -32.19 3.22
C ASP A 130 11.97 -31.15 2.71
N PRO A 131 10.90 -30.84 3.47
CA PRO A 131 10.12 -29.64 3.25
C PRO A 131 10.80 -28.47 3.98
N LEU A 132 12.01 -28.07 3.56
CA LEU A 132 12.70 -26.92 4.15
C LEU A 132 12.23 -25.62 3.49
N PHE A 133 10.96 -25.28 3.66
CA PHE A 133 10.50 -23.89 3.59
C PHE A 133 9.51 -23.67 4.73
N LYS A 134 10.04 -23.34 5.91
CA LYS A 134 9.24 -22.80 7.01
C LYS A 134 8.96 -21.34 6.70
N ASP A 135 7.70 -21.05 6.40
CA ASP A 135 7.19 -19.70 6.20
C ASP A 135 7.35 -18.89 7.51
N PRO A 136 8.17 -17.81 7.52
CA PRO A 136 8.48 -17.02 8.72
C PRO A 136 7.30 -16.19 9.24
N LEU A 137 6.15 -16.21 8.57
CA LEU A 137 4.94 -15.49 8.98
C LEU A 137 3.78 -16.42 9.37
N SER A 138 3.99 -17.73 9.42
CA SER A 138 3.03 -18.62 10.07
C SER A 138 3.12 -18.38 11.57
N THR A 139 2.09 -17.76 12.13
CA THR A 139 1.94 -17.54 13.58
C THR A 139 1.82 -18.90 14.25
N ALA A 140 2.95 -19.52 14.55
CA ALA A 140 3.04 -20.44 15.66
C ALA A 140 2.59 -19.65 16.88
N LEU A 141 1.42 -20.02 17.40
CA LEU A 141 0.92 -19.63 18.71
C LEU A 141 2.06 -19.93 19.69
N LEU A 142 2.81 -18.90 20.07
CA LEU A 142 3.79 -19.00 21.15
C LEU A 142 2.97 -19.23 22.41
N GLU A 143 3.02 -20.45 22.94
CA GLU A 143 2.60 -20.75 24.31
C GLU A 143 3.53 -19.96 25.25
N TYR A 144 3.00 -18.87 25.79
CA TYR A 144 3.68 -17.98 26.75
C TYR A 144 3.57 -18.51 28.19
N ASP A 145 3.79 -19.80 28.39
CA ASP A 145 3.68 -20.42 29.73
C ASP A 145 5.02 -20.49 30.49
N ASP A 146 6.14 -20.10 29.86
CA ASP A 146 7.49 -20.19 30.43
C ASP A 146 8.17 -18.84 30.73
N LEU A 147 7.44 -17.71 30.67
CA LEU A 147 7.98 -16.43 31.13
C LEU A 147 7.79 -16.29 32.64
N THR A 148 8.87 -16.46 33.41
CA THR A 148 8.90 -16.10 34.83
C THR A 148 9.11 -14.59 34.99
N GLU A 149 8.64 -14.01 36.11
CA GLU A 149 8.77 -12.57 36.42
C GLU A 149 10.22 -12.06 36.44
N GLU A 150 11.20 -12.97 36.41
CA GLU A 150 12.64 -12.69 36.39
C GLU A 150 13.15 -12.33 34.99
N ASP A 151 12.43 -12.68 33.92
CA ASP A 151 12.80 -12.40 32.52
C ASP A 151 12.26 -11.06 32.00
N VAL A 152 11.46 -10.36 32.81
CA VAL A 152 11.00 -9.00 32.49
C VAL A 152 12.06 -8.03 33.01
N PRO A 153 12.86 -7.37 32.13
CA PRO A 153 13.77 -6.35 32.61
C PRO A 153 12.96 -5.26 33.31
N LEU A 154 13.22 -5.09 34.61
CA LEU A 154 12.76 -3.96 35.40
C LEU A 154 13.29 -2.69 34.72
N ILE A 155 12.45 -2.07 33.90
CA ILE A 155 12.70 -0.74 33.32
C ILE A 155 12.63 0.25 34.49
N THR A 156 13.75 0.33 35.20
CA THR A 156 14.06 1.37 36.17
C THR A 156 15.12 2.26 35.55
N GLU A 157 14.78 2.86 34.41
CA GLU A 157 15.52 3.98 33.86
C GLU A 157 14.57 5.17 33.74
N SER A 158 14.76 6.06 34.71
CA SER A 158 14.53 7.51 34.66
C SER A 158 13.90 8.04 33.37
N SER A 159 12.64 8.45 33.50
CA SER A 159 11.92 9.33 32.61
C SER A 159 12.64 10.69 32.48
N GLU A 160 13.53 10.83 31.51
CA GLU A 160 13.92 12.15 30.95
C GLU A 160 13.13 12.46 29.65
N VAL A 161 12.24 11.57 29.23
CA VAL A 161 11.48 11.69 27.97
C VAL A 161 10.22 12.58 28.12
N GLU A 162 9.89 13.03 29.33
CA GLU A 162 8.66 13.78 29.61
C GLU A 162 8.79 15.30 29.42
N GLU A 163 10.01 15.84 29.29
CA GLU A 163 10.21 17.30 29.13
C GLU A 163 10.19 17.81 27.68
N LEU A 164 10.22 16.94 26.67
CA LEU A 164 10.28 17.37 25.27
C LEU A 164 8.93 17.80 24.68
N TYR A 165 7.82 17.63 25.41
CA TYR A 165 6.47 18.02 24.96
C TYR A 165 5.97 19.35 25.57
N LEU A 166 6.79 20.06 26.34
CA LEU A 166 6.38 21.30 27.03
C LEU A 166 7.10 22.57 26.55
N ASN A 167 7.74 22.57 25.37
CA ASN A 167 8.24 23.82 24.79
C ASN A 167 7.09 24.58 24.12
N GLU A 168 6.36 25.32 24.96
CA GLU A 168 5.60 26.50 24.59
C GLU A 168 6.55 27.58 24.07
N GLU A 169 6.48 27.89 22.77
CA GLU A 169 6.81 29.23 22.26
C GLU A 169 6.18 29.43 20.89
N GLY A 170 5.05 30.15 20.84
CA GLY A 170 4.44 30.49 19.55
C GLY A 170 2.98 30.97 19.53
N SER A 171 2.60 31.93 20.39
CA SER A 171 1.57 32.93 20.09
C SER A 171 0.22 32.47 19.51
N SER A 172 -0.46 31.53 20.15
CA SER A 172 -1.88 31.65 20.51
C SER A 172 -2.19 30.45 21.38
N GLY A 173 -2.72 30.65 22.58
CA GLY A 173 -3.02 29.58 23.55
C GLY A 173 -4.15 28.63 23.11
N TYR A 174 -4.35 28.45 21.81
CA TYR A 174 -5.42 27.68 21.20
C TYR A 174 -4.79 26.52 20.41
N SER A 175 -4.51 25.43 21.12
CA SER A 175 -4.13 24.17 20.51
C SER A 175 -5.40 23.45 20.05
N TYR A 176 -5.64 23.41 18.74
CA TYR A 176 -6.72 22.62 18.14
C TYR A 176 -6.71 21.15 18.61
N TYR A 177 -5.53 20.62 18.90
CA TYR A 177 -5.36 19.26 19.41
C TYR A 177 -5.92 19.08 20.83
N LYS A 178 -5.85 20.13 21.67
CA LYS A 178 -6.38 20.09 23.03
C LYS A 178 -7.91 20.01 23.05
N GLU A 179 -8.57 20.70 22.13
CA GLU A 179 -10.03 20.70 22.05
C GLU A 179 -10.55 19.33 21.60
N VAL A 180 -9.94 18.76 20.57
CA VAL A 180 -10.31 17.41 20.09
C VAL A 180 -10.03 16.35 21.15
N ALA A 181 -8.93 16.47 21.90
CA ALA A 181 -8.61 15.55 22.99
C ALA A 181 -9.57 15.68 24.20
N SER A 182 -10.25 16.82 24.36
CA SER A 182 -11.25 17.03 25.41
C SER A 182 -12.65 16.52 25.05
N LEU A 183 -12.88 16.11 23.80
CA LEU A 183 -14.19 15.62 23.37
C LEU A 183 -14.50 14.24 23.97
N SER A 184 -15.73 14.08 24.40
CA SER A 184 -16.26 12.78 24.80
C SER A 184 -16.39 11.83 23.59
N PRO A 185 -16.37 10.51 23.81
CA PRO A 185 -16.58 9.53 22.73
C PRO A 185 -17.87 9.76 21.93
N GLU A 186 -18.92 10.25 22.57
CA GLU A 186 -20.20 10.59 21.93
C GLU A 186 -20.07 11.79 20.98
N GLU A 187 -19.34 12.83 21.38
CA GLU A 187 -19.11 14.04 20.58
C GLU A 187 -18.21 13.77 19.37
N ILE A 188 -17.18 12.94 19.55
CA ILE A 188 -16.31 12.49 18.46
C ILE A 188 -17.13 11.76 17.40
N ASN A 189 -18.02 10.85 17.81
CA ASN A 189 -18.91 10.14 16.89
C ASN A 189 -19.89 11.07 16.16
N GLY A 190 -20.37 12.12 16.83
CA GLY A 190 -21.18 13.19 16.22
C GLY A 190 -20.42 13.91 15.11
N PHE A 191 -19.20 14.35 15.40
CA PHE A 191 -18.32 15.05 14.45
C PHE A 191 -18.04 14.22 13.19
N PHE A 192 -17.70 12.94 13.36
CA PHE A 192 -17.47 12.03 12.22
C PHE A 192 -18.73 11.81 11.37
N LYS A 193 -19.91 11.80 11.98
CA LYS A 193 -21.19 11.66 11.28
C LYS A 193 -21.52 12.88 10.42
N GLU A 194 -21.18 14.08 10.88
CA GLU A 194 -21.34 15.34 10.15
C GLU A 194 -20.40 15.39 8.93
N LEU A 195 -19.09 15.11 9.12
CA LEU A 195 -18.10 15.09 8.04
C LEU A 195 -18.47 14.10 6.92
N LYS A 196 -18.97 12.92 7.30
CA LYS A 196 -19.39 11.90 6.34
C LYS A 196 -20.63 12.33 5.53
N ARG A 197 -21.47 13.20 6.09
CA ARG A 197 -22.64 13.75 5.39
C ARG A 197 -22.24 14.84 4.40
N GLU A 198 -21.22 15.62 4.71
CA GLU A 198 -20.75 16.73 3.88
C GLU A 198 -19.98 16.23 2.65
N GLN A 199 -19.16 15.19 2.78
CA GLN A 199 -18.53 14.52 1.63
C GLN A 199 -19.52 13.93 0.62
N VAL A 200 -20.74 13.60 1.04
CA VAL A 200 -21.80 13.05 0.17
C VAL A 200 -22.56 14.16 -0.58
N LYS A 201 -22.47 15.42 -0.14
CA LYS A 201 -23.17 16.56 -0.77
C LYS A 201 -22.28 17.43 -1.67
N GLY A 202 -20.97 17.26 -1.63
CA GLY A 202 -20.00 18.01 -2.42
C GLY A 202 -19.48 17.26 -3.66
N GLY A 203 -20.36 16.63 -4.44
CA GLY A 203 -20.04 15.95 -5.70
C GLY A 203 -21.04 16.28 -6.80
#